data_AF-A0A3R8TAA7-F1
#
_entry.id   AF-A0A3R8TAA7-F1
#
_cell.length_a   1.000
_cell.length_b   1.000
_cell.length_c   1.000
_cell.angle_alpha   90.00
_cell.angle_beta   90.00
_cell.angle_gamma   90.00
#
_symmetry.space_group_name_H-M   'P 1'
#
loop_
_entity.id
_entity.type
_entity.pdbx_description
1 polymer ?
#
loop_
_entity_poly.entity_id
_entity_poly.type
_entity_poly.pdbx_seq_one_letter_code
_entity_poly.pdbx_strand_id
1 'polypeptide(L)'
;MSDEQWALIEPPREASGGTGALGREPVYQGLHSPVTPTTAPNLQVGKGSLLSFSLVLWVQELQRCEAVGVSSESRSVVSDVSVPPLTRPQLAESRRIRAAELFEQGRSTSEVARMVGMHPESVRRWKRLWEQGGAAALRRRPATGRPPKLDDAQVQAVRAALEQGAKAHGFEADLWTLERVGVVVERVTGVKLARASVWRLLTGRLGWSLQRPRRQAVERDESEIARWVAQEWPRIKRGR
;
A
#
# COMPACT_ATOMS: atom_id res chain seq x y z
N MET A 1 -3.82 -37.79 -18.48
CA MET A 1 -3.90 -36.93 -17.29
C MET A 1 -3.56 -35.50 -17.72
N SER A 2 -4.24 -34.97 -18.73
CA SER A 2 -5.57 -34.34 -18.72
C SER A 2 -5.41 -32.82 -18.59
N ASP A 3 -5.48 -32.17 -19.76
CA ASP A 3 -5.47 -30.73 -19.99
C ASP A 3 -6.55 -30.01 -19.17
N GLU A 4 -6.19 -29.53 -17.98
CA GLU A 4 -7.04 -28.59 -17.27
C GLU A 4 -6.78 -27.17 -17.79
N GLN A 5 -7.74 -26.71 -18.59
CA GLN A 5 -7.76 -25.44 -19.31
C GLN A 5 -7.83 -24.23 -18.34
N TRP A 6 -6.90 -23.27 -18.51
CA TRP A 6 -6.86 -21.98 -17.80
C TRP A 6 -6.95 -20.86 -18.84
N ALA A 7 -7.87 -19.91 -18.69
CA ALA A 7 -7.96 -18.73 -19.56
C ALA A 7 -7.90 -17.47 -18.74
N LEU A 8 -7.02 -16.52 -19.08
CA LEU A 8 -6.90 -15.25 -18.37
C LEU A 8 -6.62 -13.99 -19.19
N ILE A 9 -7.63 -13.11 -19.23
CA ILE A 9 -7.55 -11.66 -18.99
C ILE A 9 -7.46 -10.75 -20.24
N GLU A 10 -8.60 -10.12 -20.56
CA GLU A 10 -8.67 -8.70 -20.91
C GLU A 10 -8.43 -7.86 -19.63
N PRO A 11 -7.80 -6.67 -19.73
CA PRO A 11 -7.63 -5.74 -18.61
C PRO A 11 -8.98 -5.35 -17.98
N PRO A 12 -9.00 -4.87 -16.72
CA PRO A 12 -10.22 -4.30 -16.16
C PRO A 12 -10.70 -3.18 -17.09
N ARG A 13 -11.91 -3.34 -17.66
CA ARG A 13 -12.59 -2.24 -18.34
C ARG A 13 -12.81 -1.16 -17.30
N GLU A 14 -11.97 -0.13 -17.32
CA GLU A 14 -12.33 1.14 -16.72
C GLU A 14 -13.68 1.53 -17.30
N ALA A 15 -14.61 1.85 -16.40
CA ALA A 15 -15.97 2.18 -16.76
C ALA A 15 -15.97 3.41 -17.68
N SER A 16 -16.05 3.16 -18.99
CA SER A 16 -16.41 4.17 -19.97
C SER A 16 -17.89 4.51 -19.75
N GLY A 17 -18.13 5.47 -18.85
CA GLY A 17 -19.39 6.15 -18.74
C GLY A 17 -19.69 6.84 -20.08
N GLY A 18 -20.64 6.30 -20.83
CA GLY A 18 -21.21 6.99 -21.97
C GLY A 18 -22.03 8.17 -21.47
N THR A 19 -21.69 9.37 -21.94
CA THR A 19 -22.65 10.48 -22.05
C THR A 19 -22.33 11.20 -23.35
N GLY A 20 -23.08 10.84 -24.40
CA GLY A 20 -23.20 11.68 -25.57
C GLY A 20 -24.21 12.78 -25.28
N ALA A 21 -23.77 14.04 -25.40
CA ALA A 21 -24.66 15.17 -25.67
C ALA A 21 -23.82 16.37 -26.17
N LEU A 22 -23.86 16.56 -27.49
CA LEU A 22 -24.08 17.83 -28.17
C LEU A 22 -23.41 19.09 -27.61
N GLY A 23 -22.36 19.52 -28.33
CA GLY A 23 -22.24 20.87 -28.88
C GLY A 23 -22.28 22.07 -27.93
N ARG A 24 -21.12 22.69 -27.74
CA ARG A 24 -20.84 24.10 -28.10
C ARG A 24 -19.45 24.49 -27.61
N GLU A 25 -18.63 25.01 -28.53
CA GLU A 25 -17.46 25.82 -28.18
C GLU A 25 -17.89 27.03 -27.33
N PRO A 26 -16.96 27.54 -26.50
CA PRO A 26 -16.53 28.89 -26.81
C PRO A 26 -15.02 29.08 -26.75
N VAL A 27 -14.54 29.72 -27.81
CA VAL A 27 -13.37 30.57 -27.92
C VAL A 27 -13.17 31.44 -26.67
N TYR A 28 -11.97 31.42 -26.10
CA TYR A 28 -11.42 32.58 -25.40
C TYR A 28 -9.96 32.79 -25.81
N GLN A 29 -9.77 33.80 -26.65
CA GLN A 29 -8.48 34.41 -26.92
C GLN A 29 -8.08 35.33 -25.75
N GLY A 30 -6.82 35.17 -25.34
CA GLY A 30 -5.88 36.11 -24.72
C GLY A 30 -6.35 37.35 -23.98
N LEU A 31 -5.90 37.46 -22.72
CA LEU A 31 -5.36 38.71 -22.19
C LEU A 31 -4.09 38.46 -21.34
N HIS A 32 -3.02 39.05 -21.85
CA HIS A 32 -1.73 39.45 -21.29
C HIS A 32 -1.53 39.52 -19.75
N SER A 33 -0.48 38.81 -19.30
CA SER A 33 0.70 39.23 -18.49
C SER A 33 0.57 40.07 -17.19
N PRO A 34 1.67 40.38 -16.47
CA PRO A 34 2.28 39.54 -15.43
C PRO A 34 2.30 40.26 -14.05
N VAL A 35 2.44 39.54 -12.94
CA VAL A 35 2.75 40.18 -11.64
C VAL A 35 4.00 39.56 -11.03
N THR A 36 4.96 40.44 -10.79
CA THR A 36 6.32 40.24 -10.26
C THR A 36 6.36 39.82 -8.79
N PRO A 37 7.50 39.30 -8.29
CA PRO A 37 7.65 38.83 -6.92
C PRO A 37 7.84 39.99 -5.92
N THR A 38 7.09 39.97 -4.82
CA THR A 38 7.29 40.90 -3.69
C THR A 38 8.14 40.24 -2.60
N THR A 39 9.36 40.77 -2.52
CA THR A 39 10.38 40.69 -1.48
C THR A 39 9.84 40.78 -0.05
N ALA A 40 10.34 39.88 0.80
CA ALA A 40 10.20 39.90 2.25
C ALA A 40 10.99 41.07 2.88
N PRO A 41 10.47 41.71 3.95
CA PRO A 41 11.31 42.54 4.81
C PRO A 41 12.02 41.70 5.88
N ASN A 42 13.34 41.78 5.81
CA ASN A 42 14.29 41.46 6.86
C ASN A 42 14.15 42.49 7.99
N LEU A 43 13.95 42.06 9.24
CA LEU A 43 14.03 42.93 10.42
C LEU A 43 15.14 42.43 11.34
N GLN A 44 16.21 43.20 11.39
CA GLN A 44 17.34 43.04 12.28
C GLN A 44 17.05 43.67 13.66
N VAL A 45 17.46 42.94 14.70
CA VAL A 45 18.14 43.39 15.92
C VAL A 45 17.40 44.37 16.85
N GLY A 46 17.08 43.88 18.05
CA GLY A 46 16.92 44.69 19.26
C GLY A 46 17.47 43.94 20.48
N LYS A 47 18.68 44.31 20.92
CA LYS A 47 19.24 43.93 22.22
C LYS A 47 18.50 44.72 23.31
N GLY A 48 18.03 44.03 24.34
CA GLY A 48 17.44 44.66 25.52
C GLY A 48 17.38 43.67 26.68
N SER A 49 18.49 43.53 27.39
CA SER A 49 18.52 42.93 28.72
C SER A 49 18.10 43.99 29.72
N LEU A 50 17.16 43.67 30.61
CA LEU A 50 17.29 43.74 32.08
C LEU A 50 15.92 43.92 32.76
N LEU A 51 15.88 43.37 33.98
CA LEU A 51 14.94 43.58 35.08
C LEU A 51 13.69 42.68 35.02
N SER A 52 13.73 41.47 35.59
CA SER A 52 13.57 41.27 37.04
C SER A 52 12.47 42.14 37.63
N PHE A 53 11.21 41.81 37.35
CA PHE A 53 10.10 42.16 38.22
C PHE A 53 9.13 41.00 38.36
N SER A 54 9.08 40.49 39.59
CA SER A 54 7.97 39.79 40.21
C SER A 54 7.76 38.28 39.93
N LEU A 55 8.70 37.48 40.45
CA LEU A 55 8.46 36.12 40.94
C LEU A 55 7.53 36.08 42.19
N VAL A 56 7.01 37.23 42.65
CA VAL A 56 6.19 37.33 43.88
C VAL A 56 4.68 37.42 43.56
N LEU A 57 4.29 37.82 42.35
CA LEU A 57 2.87 37.81 41.92
C LEU A 57 2.43 36.55 41.18
N TRP A 58 3.35 35.62 40.87
CA TRP A 58 3.00 34.33 40.24
C TRP A 58 2.95 33.17 41.24
N VAL A 59 3.50 33.34 42.45
CA VAL A 59 3.48 32.32 43.52
C VAL A 59 2.25 32.46 44.44
N GLN A 60 1.56 33.60 44.42
CA GLN A 60 0.36 33.85 45.24
C GLN A 60 -0.96 33.53 44.51
N GLU A 61 -0.93 33.29 43.20
CA GLU A 61 -2.06 32.77 42.39
C GLU A 61 -2.07 31.22 42.35
N LEU A 62 -0.97 30.57 42.75
CA LEU A 62 -0.83 29.10 42.80
C LEU A 62 -1.33 28.46 44.12
N GLN A 63 -1.84 29.27 45.05
CA GLN A 63 -2.45 28.80 46.31
C GLN A 63 -3.95 29.08 46.42
N ARG A 64 -4.63 29.41 45.30
CA ARG A 64 -6.08 29.68 45.27
C ARG A 64 -6.83 28.87 44.20
N CYS A 65 -6.46 27.61 44.03
CA CYS A 65 -7.23 26.59 43.33
C CYS A 65 -7.26 25.27 44.13
N GLU A 66 -7.50 25.35 45.44
CA GLU A 66 -8.21 24.28 46.13
C GLU A 66 -9.71 24.58 46.05
N ALA A 67 -10.52 23.55 45.81
CA ALA A 67 -11.97 23.57 45.61
C ALA A 67 -12.48 23.79 44.17
N VAL A 68 -12.09 22.89 43.25
CA VAL A 68 -13.07 22.31 42.33
C VAL A 68 -13.05 20.81 42.58
N GLY A 69 -14.07 20.33 43.31
CA GLY A 69 -14.34 18.91 43.44
C GLY A 69 -14.55 18.33 42.04
N VAL A 70 -13.54 17.61 41.53
CA VAL A 70 -13.71 16.75 40.36
C VAL A 70 -14.58 15.59 40.84
N SER A 71 -15.87 15.74 40.57
CA SER A 71 -16.84 14.67 40.65
C SER A 71 -16.27 13.43 39.95
N SER A 72 -16.20 12.32 40.68
CA SER A 72 -15.72 11.01 40.24
C SER A 72 -16.65 10.35 39.21
N GLU A 73 -17.52 11.11 38.56
CA GLU A 73 -18.50 10.64 37.59
C GLU A 73 -17.97 10.83 36.16
N SER A 74 -16.90 10.12 35.83
CA SER A 74 -16.52 9.87 34.43
C SER A 74 -16.13 8.41 34.29
N ARG A 75 -17.17 7.60 34.49
CA ARG A 75 -17.31 6.22 34.08
C ARG A 75 -16.93 6.06 32.61
N SER A 76 -16.00 5.15 32.38
CA SER A 76 -16.19 4.05 31.42
C SER A 76 -16.65 4.42 29.99
N VAL A 77 -15.75 4.98 29.18
CA VAL A 77 -15.77 4.76 27.72
C VAL A 77 -14.34 4.52 27.21
N VAL A 78 -13.68 3.50 27.73
CA VAL A 78 -12.59 2.82 27.00
C VAL A 78 -12.90 1.33 27.00
N SER A 79 -14.07 1.01 26.45
CA SER A 79 -14.39 -0.35 26.04
C SER A 79 -13.69 -0.66 24.72
N ASP A 80 -12.76 -1.60 24.83
CA ASP A 80 -12.45 -2.63 23.84
C ASP A 80 -11.78 -2.18 22.52
N VAL A 81 -10.64 -1.50 22.63
CA VAL A 81 -9.63 -1.58 21.56
C VAL A 81 -8.83 -2.87 21.78
N SER A 82 -9.29 -3.97 21.19
CA SER A 82 -8.52 -5.20 21.11
C SER A 82 -7.32 -4.97 20.19
N VAL A 83 -6.19 -4.52 20.77
CA VAL A 83 -4.93 -4.37 20.04
C VAL A 83 -4.41 -5.80 19.79
N PRO A 84 -4.26 -6.22 18.51
CA PRO A 84 -3.74 -7.55 18.22
C PRO A 84 -2.33 -7.70 18.80
N PRO A 85 -1.96 -8.90 19.29
CA PRO A 85 -0.64 -9.10 19.88
C PRO A 85 0.45 -8.81 18.85
N LEU A 86 1.50 -8.11 19.29
CA LEU A 86 2.63 -7.77 18.43
C LEU A 86 3.27 -9.04 17.85
N THR A 87 3.58 -9.01 16.56
CA THR A 87 4.35 -10.08 15.91
C THR A 87 5.76 -10.18 16.52
N ARG A 88 6.41 -11.35 16.44
CA ARG A 88 7.77 -11.54 16.97
C ARG A 88 8.78 -10.46 16.49
N PRO A 89 8.80 -10.04 15.21
CA PRO A 89 9.66 -8.95 14.76
C PRO A 89 9.33 -7.60 15.39
N GLN A 90 8.04 -7.29 15.59
CA GLN A 90 7.60 -6.07 16.26
C GLN A 90 8.01 -6.07 17.74
N LEU A 91 7.90 -7.20 18.44
CA LEU A 91 8.40 -7.34 19.82
C LEU A 91 9.92 -7.15 19.92
N ALA A 92 10.68 -7.68 18.97
CA ALA A 92 12.13 -7.49 18.94
C ALA A 92 12.51 -6.03 18.66
N GLU A 93 11.72 -5.32 17.85
CA GLU A 93 11.88 -3.89 17.63
C GLU A 93 11.48 -3.07 18.86
N SER A 94 10.37 -3.36 19.51
CA SER A 94 9.94 -2.62 20.71
C SER A 94 10.97 -2.69 21.84
N ARG A 95 11.60 -3.86 22.06
CA ARG A 95 12.72 -3.99 23.02
C ARG A 95 13.92 -3.11 22.65
N ARG A 96 14.22 -2.98 21.36
CA ARG A 96 15.31 -2.14 20.86
C ARG A 96 15.01 -0.65 21.03
N ILE A 97 13.77 -0.23 20.76
CA ILE A 97 13.32 1.15 20.99
C ILE A 97 13.34 1.47 22.49
N ARG A 98 12.84 0.55 23.34
CA ARG A 98 12.92 0.72 24.80
C ARG A 98 14.37 0.83 25.29
N ALA A 99 15.29 0.05 24.72
CA ALA A 99 16.72 0.17 25.04
C ALA A 99 17.27 1.55 24.65
N ALA A 100 16.88 2.10 23.49
CA ALA A 100 17.26 3.44 23.06
C ALA A 100 16.83 4.52 24.07
N GLU A 101 15.57 4.48 24.53
CA GLU A 101 15.06 5.41 25.55
C GLU A 101 15.87 5.35 26.85
N LEU A 102 16.31 4.16 27.26
CA LEU A 102 17.12 3.99 28.46
C LEU A 102 18.56 4.48 28.27
N PHE A 103 19.11 4.39 27.05
CA PHE A 103 20.41 4.98 26.74
C PHE A 103 20.36 6.52 26.75
N GLU A 104 19.29 7.13 26.23
CA GLU A 104 19.06 8.58 26.33
C GLU A 104 19.01 9.05 27.79
N GLN A 105 18.48 8.21 28.69
CA GLN A 105 18.46 8.46 30.14
C GLN A 105 19.82 8.22 30.82
N GLY A 106 20.88 7.90 30.08
CA GLY A 106 22.23 7.68 30.61
C GLY A 106 22.42 6.36 31.34
N ARG A 107 21.51 5.39 31.21
CA ARG A 107 21.60 4.09 31.91
C ARG A 107 22.76 3.24 31.38
N SER A 108 23.35 2.44 32.28
CA SER A 108 24.42 1.52 31.91
C SER A 108 23.90 0.33 31.09
N THR A 109 24.74 -0.28 30.25
CA THR A 109 24.33 -1.42 29.41
C THR A 109 23.81 -2.61 30.23
N SER A 110 24.35 -2.83 31.42
CA SER A 110 23.94 -3.92 32.31
C SER A 110 22.56 -3.66 32.94
N GLU A 111 22.25 -2.41 33.28
CA GLU A 111 20.90 -2.03 33.73
C GLU A 111 19.89 -2.18 32.60
N VAL A 112 20.21 -1.66 31.41
CA VAL A 112 19.34 -1.77 30.24
C VAL A 112 19.04 -3.24 29.92
N ALA A 113 20.06 -4.11 29.92
CA ALA A 113 19.90 -5.55 29.69
C ALA A 113 18.89 -6.21 30.63
N ARG A 114 18.95 -5.90 31.93
CA ARG A 114 17.98 -6.38 32.93
C ARG A 114 16.58 -5.84 32.65
N MET A 115 16.46 -4.55 32.34
CA MET A 115 15.17 -3.89 32.11
C MET A 115 14.46 -4.38 30.84
N VAL A 116 15.20 -4.68 29.76
CA VAL A 116 14.62 -5.16 28.49
C VAL A 116 14.56 -6.69 28.39
N GLY A 117 15.12 -7.41 29.37
CA GLY A 117 15.17 -8.88 29.39
C GLY A 117 16.04 -9.49 28.29
N MET A 118 17.16 -8.84 27.95
CA MET A 118 18.07 -9.28 26.88
C MET A 118 19.48 -9.51 27.41
N HIS A 119 20.25 -10.36 26.73
CA HIS A 119 21.64 -10.62 27.10
C HIS A 119 22.51 -9.33 26.99
N PRO A 120 23.41 -9.04 27.94
CA PRO A 120 24.24 -7.82 27.94
C PRO A 120 24.99 -7.58 26.64
N GLU A 121 25.48 -8.63 25.97
CA GLU A 121 26.18 -8.50 24.69
C GLU A 121 25.29 -7.97 23.57
N SER A 122 24.00 -8.36 23.54
CA SER A 122 23.04 -7.82 22.57
C SER A 122 22.83 -6.33 22.78
N VAL A 123 22.70 -5.92 24.05
CA VAL A 123 22.53 -4.52 24.43
C VAL A 123 23.79 -3.70 24.15
N ARG A 124 24.99 -4.25 24.37
CA ARG A 124 26.26 -3.63 23.96
C ARG A 124 26.32 -3.39 22.46
N ARG A 125 25.89 -4.36 21.63
CA ARG A 125 25.78 -4.17 20.18
C ARG A 125 24.77 -3.09 19.82
N TRP A 126 23.62 -3.04 20.49
CA TRP A 126 22.62 -2.00 20.26
C TRP A 126 23.11 -0.61 20.65
N LYS A 127 23.82 -0.49 21.78
CA LYS A 127 24.42 0.77 22.23
C LYS A 127 25.36 1.34 21.17
N ARG A 128 26.26 0.52 20.61
CA ARG A 128 27.16 0.93 19.51
C ARG A 128 26.42 1.44 18.28
N LEU A 129 25.33 0.78 17.88
CA LEU A 129 24.51 1.21 16.75
C LEU A 129 23.75 2.52 17.06
N TRP A 130 23.25 2.65 18.29
CA TRP A 130 22.56 3.84 18.75
C TRP A 130 23.50 5.06 18.87
N GLU A 131 24.74 4.89 19.34
CA GLU A 131 25.75 5.95 19.37
C GLU A 131 26.07 6.50 17.96
N GLN A 132 25.92 5.66 16.92
CA GLN A 132 26.21 6.05 15.53
C GLN A 132 25.01 6.68 14.80
N GLY A 133 23.78 6.35 15.19
CA GLY A 133 22.58 6.74 14.42
C GLY A 133 21.29 6.87 15.22
N GLY A 134 21.42 7.03 16.54
CA GLY A 134 20.32 7.21 17.49
C GLY A 134 19.31 6.06 17.48
N ALA A 135 18.09 6.36 17.93
CA ALA A 135 16.99 5.40 17.97
C ALA A 135 16.62 4.87 16.57
N ALA A 136 16.85 5.65 15.51
CA ALA A 136 16.58 5.25 14.12
C ALA A 136 17.43 4.05 13.68
N ALA A 137 18.68 3.97 14.13
CA ALA A 137 19.57 2.83 13.86
C ALA A 137 19.07 1.50 14.45
N LEU A 138 18.23 1.58 15.49
CA LEU A 138 17.66 0.43 16.19
C LEU A 138 16.28 0.00 15.67
N ARG A 139 15.67 0.77 14.75
CA ARG A 139 14.44 0.36 14.07
C ARG A 139 14.68 -0.88 13.20
N ARG A 140 13.63 -1.68 13.01
CA ARG A 140 13.67 -2.79 12.07
C ARG A 140 13.75 -2.23 10.67
N ARG A 141 14.71 -2.73 9.89
CA ARG A 141 14.70 -2.59 8.44
C ARG A 141 13.98 -3.81 7.87
N PRO A 142 12.99 -3.64 6.98
CA PRO A 142 12.42 -4.77 6.25
C PRO A 142 13.55 -5.54 5.56
N ALA A 143 13.57 -6.86 5.74
CA ALA A 143 14.48 -7.68 4.97
C ALA A 143 14.00 -7.64 3.52
N THR A 144 14.80 -7.05 2.63
CA THR A 144 14.48 -6.91 1.19
C THR A 144 14.38 -8.27 0.47
N GLY A 145 14.76 -9.36 1.14
CA GLY A 145 14.72 -10.71 0.58
C GLY A 145 15.70 -10.87 -0.58
N ARG A 146 15.59 -12.00 -1.30
CA ARG A 146 16.30 -12.18 -2.58
C ARG A 146 15.67 -11.23 -3.60
N PRO A 147 16.47 -10.48 -4.40
CA PRO A 147 15.92 -9.63 -5.44
C PRO A 147 15.02 -10.46 -6.40
N PRO A 148 13.91 -9.87 -6.89
CA PRO A 148 13.06 -10.54 -7.85
C PRO A 148 13.85 -10.86 -9.12
N LYS A 149 13.49 -11.97 -9.78
CA LYS A 149 14.14 -12.41 -11.03
C LYS A 149 13.89 -11.48 -12.21
N LEU A 150 12.81 -10.70 -12.15
CA LEU A 150 12.44 -9.71 -13.15
C LEU A 150 12.50 -8.33 -12.53
N ASP A 151 13.16 -7.41 -13.23
CA ASP A 151 13.10 -6.00 -12.90
C ASP A 151 11.76 -5.38 -13.33
N ASP A 152 11.51 -4.14 -12.92
CA ASP A 152 10.21 -3.51 -13.17
C ASP A 152 9.99 -3.17 -14.65
N ALA A 153 11.05 -2.94 -15.44
CA ALA A 153 10.96 -2.69 -16.88
C ALA A 153 10.55 -3.96 -17.65
N GLN A 154 11.15 -5.10 -17.30
CA GLN A 154 10.79 -6.42 -17.81
C GLN A 154 9.34 -6.77 -17.46
N VAL A 155 8.88 -6.41 -16.26
CA VAL A 155 7.47 -6.61 -15.87
C VAL A 155 6.52 -5.82 -16.77
N GLN A 156 6.86 -4.56 -17.11
CA GLN A 156 6.03 -3.77 -18.04
C GLN A 156 6.09 -4.30 -19.48
N ALA A 157 7.25 -4.77 -19.93
CA ALA A 157 7.36 -5.41 -21.25
C ALA A 157 6.48 -6.68 -21.33
N VAL A 158 6.46 -7.48 -20.27
CA VAL A 158 5.57 -8.65 -20.16
C VAL A 158 4.10 -8.21 -20.16
N ARG A 159 3.73 -7.16 -19.41
CA ARG A 159 2.36 -6.62 -19.41
C ARG A 159 1.90 -6.28 -20.83
N ALA A 160 2.69 -5.45 -21.52
CA ALA A 160 2.37 -5.00 -22.87
C ALA A 160 2.28 -6.17 -23.87
N ALA A 161 3.11 -7.20 -23.70
CA ALA A 161 3.02 -8.40 -24.52
C ALA A 161 1.74 -9.19 -24.26
N LEU A 162 1.36 -9.40 -22.99
CA LEU A 162 0.17 -10.16 -22.64
C LEU A 162 -1.14 -9.45 -23.02
N GLU A 163 -1.15 -8.12 -23.02
CA GLU A 163 -2.29 -7.29 -23.45
C GLU A 163 -2.57 -7.39 -24.96
N GLN A 164 -1.62 -7.86 -25.77
CA GLN A 164 -1.83 -8.11 -27.21
C GLN A 164 -2.68 -9.37 -27.49
N GLY A 165 -2.99 -10.16 -26.46
CA GLY A 165 -3.73 -11.41 -26.57
C GLY A 165 -2.85 -12.60 -26.96
N ALA A 166 -3.32 -13.81 -26.66
CA ALA A 166 -2.54 -15.04 -26.87
C ALA A 166 -2.36 -15.34 -28.37
N LYS A 167 -3.32 -14.96 -29.21
CA LYS A 167 -3.22 -15.15 -30.67
C LYS A 167 -2.04 -14.38 -31.28
N ALA A 168 -1.77 -13.17 -30.81
CA ALA A 168 -0.64 -12.36 -31.28
C ALA A 168 0.72 -13.03 -31.02
N HIS A 169 0.79 -13.95 -30.06
CA HIS A 169 2.00 -14.70 -29.71
C HIS A 169 2.04 -16.11 -30.32
N GLY A 170 1.16 -16.39 -31.28
CA GLY A 170 1.14 -17.64 -32.06
C GLY A 170 0.39 -18.79 -31.40
N PHE A 171 -0.55 -18.51 -30.49
CA PHE A 171 -1.43 -19.54 -29.91
C PHE A 171 -2.79 -19.60 -30.63
N GLU A 172 -3.30 -20.80 -30.85
CA GLU A 172 -4.57 -21.05 -31.58
C GLU A 172 -5.78 -20.36 -30.94
N ALA A 173 -5.88 -20.41 -29.61
CA ALA A 173 -6.97 -19.82 -28.85
C ALA A 173 -6.46 -18.59 -28.09
N ASP A 174 -7.31 -17.56 -28.01
CA ASP A 174 -6.99 -16.30 -27.32
C ASP A 174 -7.09 -16.38 -25.79
N LEU A 175 -6.71 -17.53 -25.24
CA LEU A 175 -6.83 -17.85 -23.83
C LEU A 175 -5.44 -18.00 -23.22
N TRP A 176 -5.18 -17.23 -22.16
CA TRP A 176 -3.93 -17.31 -21.43
C TRP A 176 -3.95 -18.41 -20.37
N THR A 177 -3.12 -19.43 -20.56
CA THR A 177 -2.76 -20.40 -19.51
C THR A 177 -1.47 -19.96 -18.83
N LEU A 178 -1.20 -20.44 -17.60
CA LEU A 178 0.07 -20.15 -16.92
C LEU A 178 1.30 -20.64 -17.71
N GLU A 179 1.15 -21.70 -18.50
CA GLU A 179 2.21 -22.22 -19.37
C GLU A 179 2.46 -21.30 -20.56
N ARG A 180 1.40 -20.84 -21.24
CA ARG A 180 1.50 -19.88 -22.35
C ARG A 180 2.10 -18.56 -21.88
N VAL A 181 1.68 -18.07 -20.72
CA VAL A 181 2.28 -16.88 -20.09
C VAL A 181 3.76 -17.13 -19.80
N GLY A 182 4.13 -18.28 -19.26
CA GLY A 182 5.53 -18.65 -19.04
C GLY A 182 6.38 -18.57 -20.30
N VAL A 183 5.85 -19.06 -21.43
CA VAL A 183 6.51 -18.98 -22.75
C VAL A 183 6.70 -17.53 -23.19
N VAL A 184 5.67 -16.69 -23.08
CA VAL A 184 5.76 -15.26 -23.44
C VAL A 184 6.75 -14.53 -22.55
N VAL A 185 6.73 -14.78 -21.24
CA VAL A 185 7.71 -14.21 -20.30
C VAL A 185 9.13 -14.58 -20.71
N GLU A 186 9.39 -15.84 -21.05
CA GLU A 186 10.71 -16.29 -21.47
C GLU A 186 11.13 -15.64 -22.80
N ARG A 187 10.21 -15.49 -23.77
CA ARG A 187 10.48 -14.80 -25.05
C ARG A 187 10.79 -13.32 -24.88
N VAL A 188 10.05 -12.63 -24.01
CA VAL A 188 10.18 -11.18 -23.83
C VAL A 188 11.38 -10.81 -22.96
N THR A 189 11.68 -11.63 -21.94
CA THR A 189 12.68 -11.29 -20.91
C THR A 189 13.94 -12.15 -20.94
N GLY A 190 13.92 -13.27 -21.66
CA GLY A 190 14.97 -14.29 -21.61
C GLY A 190 15.01 -15.11 -20.31
N VAL A 191 14.12 -14.84 -19.34
CA VAL A 191 14.13 -15.47 -18.02
C VAL A 191 13.05 -16.55 -17.92
N LYS A 192 13.48 -17.78 -17.70
CA LYS A 192 12.56 -18.89 -17.42
C LYS A 192 12.02 -18.82 -15.98
N LEU A 193 10.70 -18.70 -15.86
CA LEU A 193 9.99 -18.74 -14.60
C LEU A 193 9.28 -20.07 -14.40
N ALA A 194 9.33 -20.61 -13.17
CA ALA A 194 8.48 -21.73 -12.79
C ALA A 194 7.02 -21.29 -12.70
N ARG A 195 6.07 -22.21 -12.92
CA ARG A 195 4.61 -21.95 -12.91
C ARG A 195 4.14 -21.13 -11.70
N ALA A 196 4.58 -21.48 -10.49
CA ALA A 196 4.23 -20.74 -9.27
C ALA A 196 4.80 -19.31 -9.23
N SER A 197 5.90 -19.05 -9.94
CA SER A 197 6.48 -17.70 -10.07
C SER A 197 5.73 -16.87 -11.10
N VAL A 198 5.28 -17.49 -12.19
CA VAL A 198 4.39 -16.84 -13.17
C VAL A 198 3.08 -16.41 -12.52
N TRP A 199 2.47 -17.29 -11.72
CA TRP A 199 1.27 -16.95 -10.96
C TRP A 199 1.49 -15.75 -10.00
N ARG A 200 2.60 -15.75 -9.24
CA ARG A 200 2.95 -14.63 -8.35
C ARG A 200 3.24 -13.34 -9.10
N LEU A 201 3.84 -13.41 -10.29
CA LEU A 201 4.04 -12.26 -11.17
C LEU A 201 2.69 -11.64 -11.55
N LEU A 202 1.76 -12.47 -12.05
CA LEU A 202 0.43 -12.03 -12.47
C LEU A 202 -0.35 -11.41 -11.31
N THR A 203 -0.52 -12.14 -10.22
CA THR A 203 -1.32 -11.70 -9.06
C THR A 203 -0.68 -10.56 -8.27
N GLY A 204 0.63 -10.66 -8.00
CA GLY A 204 1.30 -9.77 -7.06
C GLY A 204 1.88 -8.51 -7.70
N ARG A 205 2.41 -8.60 -8.92
CA ARG A 205 3.10 -7.47 -9.58
C ARG A 205 2.21 -6.83 -10.66
N LEU A 206 1.40 -7.63 -11.37
CA LEU A 206 0.53 -7.12 -12.42
C LEU A 206 -0.90 -6.84 -11.95
N GLY A 207 -1.31 -7.37 -10.79
CA GLY A 207 -2.64 -7.19 -10.21
C GLY A 207 -3.74 -8.01 -10.92
N TRP A 208 -3.34 -9.05 -11.65
CA TRP A 208 -4.21 -9.86 -12.50
C TRP A 208 -4.86 -10.99 -11.71
N SER A 209 -6.17 -11.18 -11.89
CA SER A 209 -6.98 -12.13 -11.11
C SER A 209 -7.50 -13.29 -11.97
N LEU A 210 -7.71 -14.45 -11.35
CA LEU A 210 -8.22 -15.63 -12.05
C LEU A 210 -9.69 -15.46 -12.48
N GLN A 211 -9.92 -15.27 -13.78
CA GLN A 211 -11.21 -15.45 -14.45
C GLN A 211 -11.40 -16.90 -14.91
N ARG A 212 -12.59 -17.45 -14.67
CA ARG A 212 -12.97 -18.77 -15.19
C ARG A 212 -13.82 -18.55 -16.45
N PRO A 213 -13.36 -18.96 -17.63
CA PRO A 213 -14.18 -18.85 -18.82
C PRO A 213 -15.43 -19.72 -18.61
N ARG A 214 -16.61 -19.14 -18.84
CA ARG A 214 -17.85 -19.92 -18.87
C ARG A 214 -17.75 -20.88 -20.05
N ARG A 215 -17.87 -22.19 -19.80
CA ARG A 215 -17.90 -23.20 -20.88
C ARG A 215 -19.07 -22.85 -21.80
N GLN A 216 -18.76 -22.55 -23.05
CA GLN A 216 -19.75 -22.37 -24.11
C GLN A 216 -19.61 -23.55 -25.08
N ALA A 217 -20.74 -24.11 -25.52
CA ALA A 217 -20.73 -25.13 -26.56
C ALA A 217 -20.24 -24.52 -27.88
N VAL A 218 -19.47 -25.29 -28.67
CA VAL A 218 -18.96 -24.84 -29.98
C VAL A 218 -20.10 -24.60 -30.98
N GLU A 219 -21.20 -25.34 -30.84
CA GLU A 219 -22.41 -25.26 -31.67
C GLU A 219 -23.33 -24.07 -31.28
N ARG A 220 -22.88 -23.20 -30.38
CA ARG A 220 -23.67 -22.09 -29.88
C ARG A 220 -23.84 -21.01 -30.95
N ASP A 221 -24.95 -21.04 -31.66
CA ASP A 221 -25.37 -19.96 -32.55
C ASP A 221 -26.14 -18.89 -31.74
N GLU A 222 -25.54 -17.70 -31.63
CA GLU A 222 -26.13 -16.58 -30.89
C GLU A 222 -27.46 -16.12 -31.52
N SER A 223 -27.63 -16.29 -32.82
CA SER A 223 -28.83 -15.93 -33.57
C SER A 223 -29.98 -16.88 -33.24
N GLU A 224 -29.69 -18.18 -33.17
CA GLU A 224 -30.66 -19.21 -32.79
C GLU A 224 -31.07 -19.10 -31.32
N ILE A 225 -30.13 -18.75 -30.43
CA ILE A 225 -30.44 -18.47 -29.02
C ILE A 225 -31.33 -17.24 -28.91
N ALA A 226 -30.98 -16.15 -29.60
CA ALA A 226 -31.78 -14.92 -29.58
C ALA A 226 -33.20 -15.19 -30.12
N ARG A 227 -33.32 -15.94 -31.21
CA ARG A 227 -34.60 -16.39 -31.78
C ARG A 227 -35.40 -17.22 -30.78
N TRP A 228 -34.79 -18.23 -30.17
CA TRP A 228 -35.46 -19.11 -29.21
C TRP A 228 -35.92 -18.35 -27.95
N VAL A 229 -35.10 -17.44 -27.42
CA VAL A 229 -35.46 -16.59 -26.27
C VAL A 229 -36.60 -15.62 -26.61
N ALA A 230 -36.61 -15.07 -27.83
CA ALA A 230 -37.65 -14.13 -28.24
C ALA A 230 -38.98 -14.81 -28.55
N GLN A 231 -38.94 -16.01 -29.15
CA GLN A 231 -40.13 -16.64 -29.73
C GLN A 231 -40.64 -17.83 -28.91
N GLU A 232 -39.75 -18.73 -28.52
CA GLU A 232 -40.11 -20.02 -27.94
C GLU A 232 -40.24 -19.94 -26.42
N TRP A 233 -39.37 -19.17 -25.76
CA TRP A 233 -39.42 -18.96 -24.32
C TRP A 233 -40.74 -18.33 -23.82
N PRO A 234 -41.30 -17.27 -24.45
CA PRO A 234 -42.59 -16.73 -24.06
C PRO A 234 -43.77 -17.67 -24.34
N ARG A 235 -43.62 -18.59 -25.29
CA ARG A 235 -44.62 -19.62 -25.64
C ARG A 235 -44.63 -20.74 -24.60
N ILE A 236 -43.46 -21.20 -24.16
CA ILE A 236 -43.32 -22.19 -23.08
C ILE A 236 -43.81 -21.61 -21.75
N LYS A 237 -43.47 -20.35 -21.44
CA LYS A 237 -43.86 -19.69 -20.19
C LYS A 237 -45.38 -19.44 -20.06
N ARG A 238 -46.10 -19.31 -21.18
CA ARG A 238 -47.56 -19.07 -21.17
C ARG A 238 -48.41 -20.32 -20.88
N GLY A 239 -47.78 -21.49 -20.74
CA GLY A 239 -48.48 -22.75 -20.50
C GLY A 239 -49.22 -23.23 -21.76
N ARG A 240 -49.41 -24.54 -21.85
CA ARG A 240 -50.15 -25.17 -22.95
C ARG A 240 -51.65 -25.04 -22.72
#